data_AF-A0A519Z919-F1
#
_entry.id   AF-A0A519Z919-F1
#
_cell.length_a   1.000
_cell.length_b   1.000
_cell.length_c   1.000
_cell.angle_alpha   90.00
_cell.angle_beta   90.00
_cell.angle_gamma   90.00
#
_symmetry.space_group_name_H-M   'P 1'
#
loop_
_entity.id
_entity.type
_entity.pdbx_description
1 polymer ?
#
loop_
_entity_poly.entity_id
_entity_poly.type
_entity_poly.pdbx_seq_one_letter_code
_entity_poly.pdbx_strand_id
1 'polypeptide(L)'
;MKTRLGPTLLLLLASCRPDQPAGNAATAPTASGFTATQAPAAPLAVAPAAPQKPLLTASYAGEYSWGDSKRKEAGGTLYVYPESDSTVLLALDISYGPPAFHLGNLYRRAVVRRGVGRCAIRSEEDMLDCQLRLTFAAQAVVVATEQGHGECGFGQGVYADETYRRTSAAVPQYFTDSSGKTFFKKTTPEQYNAGG
;
A
#
# COMPACT_ATOMS: atom_id res chain seq x y z
N MET A 1 -2.62 -49.15 23.38
CA MET A 1 -2.81 -47.73 23.00
C MET A 1 -3.04 -47.69 21.50
N LYS A 2 -4.21 -47.21 21.08
CA LYS A 2 -4.68 -47.16 19.67
C LYS A 2 -4.38 -45.79 19.10
N THR A 3 -3.51 -45.70 18.10
CA THR A 3 -3.28 -44.45 17.35
C THR A 3 -3.91 -44.58 15.96
N ARG A 4 -4.84 -43.68 15.66
CA ARG A 4 -5.64 -43.64 14.44
C ARG A 4 -4.83 -43.03 13.29
N LEU A 5 -4.85 -43.68 12.13
CA LEU A 5 -4.44 -43.08 10.86
C LEU A 5 -5.51 -42.08 10.39
N GLY A 6 -5.07 -40.87 10.01
CA GLY A 6 -5.89 -39.84 9.36
C GLY A 6 -5.80 -39.90 7.84
N PRO A 7 -6.78 -39.34 7.10
CA PRO A 7 -7.00 -39.69 5.70
C PRO A 7 -6.26 -38.78 4.71
N THR A 8 -5.89 -39.44 3.62
CA THR A 8 -5.37 -38.99 2.34
C THR A 8 -6.17 -37.81 1.75
N LEU A 9 -5.48 -36.68 1.52
CA LEU A 9 -6.01 -35.53 0.78
C LEU A 9 -5.69 -35.71 -0.70
N LEU A 10 -6.75 -35.86 -1.50
CA LEU A 10 -6.71 -36.06 -2.94
C LEU A 10 -6.53 -34.70 -3.64
N LEU A 11 -5.41 -34.54 -4.37
CA LEU A 11 -5.14 -33.38 -5.24
C LEU A 11 -6.04 -33.45 -6.48
N LEU A 12 -6.88 -32.43 -6.70
CA LEU A 12 -7.55 -32.19 -7.99
C LEU A 12 -6.75 -31.13 -8.77
N LEU A 13 -6.12 -31.58 -9.85
CA LEU A 13 -5.52 -30.73 -10.89
C LEU A 13 -6.64 -30.19 -11.79
N ALA A 14 -6.85 -28.87 -11.79
CA ALA A 14 -7.67 -28.19 -12.78
C ALA A 14 -6.76 -27.43 -13.74
N SER A 15 -6.57 -28.00 -14.92
CA SER A 15 -5.86 -27.42 -16.06
C SER A 15 -6.77 -26.47 -16.84
N CYS A 16 -6.45 -25.17 -16.85
CA CYS A 16 -7.06 -24.21 -17.77
C CYS A 16 -6.26 -24.18 -19.09
N ARG A 17 -6.94 -24.49 -20.20
CA ARG A 17 -6.47 -24.21 -21.56
C ARG A 17 -7.18 -22.96 -22.11
N PRO A 18 -6.53 -22.21 -23.02
CA PRO A 18 -7.08 -21.01 -23.62
C PRO A 18 -7.96 -21.37 -24.83
N ASP A 19 -9.01 -20.59 -25.05
CA ASP A 19 -9.74 -20.59 -26.32
C ASP A 19 -9.86 -19.16 -26.82
N GLN A 20 -9.25 -18.93 -27.98
CA GLN A 20 -9.19 -17.69 -28.72
C GLN A 20 -9.88 -17.95 -30.05
N PRO A 21 -10.86 -17.13 -30.46
CA PRO A 21 -11.18 -17.02 -31.87
C PRO A 21 -10.89 -15.63 -32.42
N ALA A 22 -10.25 -15.65 -33.58
CA ALA A 22 -10.06 -14.54 -34.50
C ALA A 22 -11.27 -14.36 -35.43
N GLY A 23 -11.38 -13.17 -36.02
CA GLY A 23 -12.21 -12.85 -37.19
C GLY A 23 -13.22 -11.74 -36.90
N ASN A 24 -13.55 -10.82 -37.80
CA ASN A 24 -13.13 -10.53 -39.16
C ASN A 24 -13.37 -9.04 -39.42
N ALA A 25 -12.57 -8.46 -40.31
CA ALA A 25 -12.85 -7.17 -40.92
C ALA A 25 -14.05 -7.27 -41.90
N ALA A 26 -14.96 -6.30 -41.86
CA ALA A 26 -15.91 -6.02 -42.92
C ALA A 26 -16.31 -4.53 -42.91
N THR A 27 -16.55 -4.02 -44.11
CA THR A 27 -16.52 -2.60 -44.50
C THR A 27 -17.93 -2.04 -44.77
N ALA A 28 -18.10 -0.72 -44.54
CA ALA A 28 -19.05 0.25 -45.15
C ALA A 28 -20.56 0.17 -44.77
N PRO A 29 -21.43 1.19 -45.06
CA PRO A 29 -21.25 2.61 -45.41
C PRO A 29 -22.10 3.62 -44.57
N THR A 30 -21.85 4.90 -44.84
CA THR A 30 -22.66 6.15 -44.76
C THR A 30 -24.14 6.11 -44.32
N ALA A 31 -24.53 6.99 -43.37
CA ALA A 31 -25.68 7.94 -43.51
C ALA A 31 -25.89 8.86 -42.29
N SER A 32 -25.88 10.17 -42.59
CA SER A 32 -26.69 11.29 -42.08
C SER A 32 -27.43 11.23 -40.73
N GLY A 33 -27.00 12.12 -39.83
CA GLY A 33 -27.80 13.28 -39.42
C GLY A 33 -28.94 13.07 -38.41
N PHE A 34 -28.70 13.45 -37.15
CA PHE A 34 -29.65 14.21 -36.30
C PHE A 34 -28.85 14.96 -35.23
N THR A 35 -28.57 16.24 -35.47
CA THR A 35 -28.07 17.15 -34.43
C THR A 35 -29.25 17.61 -33.60
N ALA A 36 -29.56 16.90 -32.52
CA ALA A 36 -30.42 17.43 -31.47
C ALA A 36 -29.56 18.35 -30.60
N THR A 37 -29.72 19.67 -30.76
CA THR A 37 -29.19 20.67 -29.83
C THR A 37 -29.89 20.47 -28.49
N GLN A 38 -29.29 19.65 -27.62
CA GLN A 38 -29.69 19.53 -26.23
C GLN A 38 -29.26 20.82 -25.53
N ALA A 39 -30.25 21.63 -25.12
CA ALA A 39 -30.00 22.81 -24.31
C ALA A 39 -29.14 22.43 -23.09
N PRO A 40 -28.12 23.24 -22.72
CA PRO A 40 -27.30 22.96 -21.56
C PRO A 40 -28.21 22.94 -20.32
N ALA A 41 -28.45 21.74 -19.80
CA ALA A 41 -29.09 21.57 -18.51
C ALA A 41 -28.26 22.34 -17.49
N ALA A 42 -28.89 23.30 -16.81
CA ALA A 42 -28.26 24.04 -15.73
C ALA A 42 -27.62 23.04 -14.75
N PRO A 43 -26.35 23.24 -14.34
CA PRO A 43 -25.71 22.34 -13.40
C PRO A 43 -26.56 22.30 -12.13
N LEU A 44 -27.11 21.13 -11.84
CA LEU A 44 -27.78 20.85 -10.57
C LEU A 44 -26.78 21.20 -9.47
N ALA A 45 -27.12 22.22 -8.68
CA ALA A 45 -26.30 22.64 -7.55
C ALA A 45 -26.04 21.41 -6.66
N VAL A 46 -24.79 20.98 -6.61
CA VAL A 46 -24.36 19.86 -5.77
C VAL A 46 -24.61 20.30 -4.33
N ALA A 47 -25.58 19.67 -3.66
CA ALA A 47 -25.86 19.93 -2.27
C ALA A 47 -24.58 19.79 -1.44
N PRO A 48 -24.34 20.66 -0.45
CA PRO A 48 -23.13 20.59 0.37
C PRO A 48 -23.05 19.22 1.06
N ALA A 49 -21.94 18.52 0.85
CA ALA A 49 -21.71 17.22 1.44
C ALA A 49 -21.78 17.31 2.97
N ALA A 50 -22.57 16.44 3.59
CA ALA A 50 -22.69 16.36 5.04
C ALA A 50 -21.31 16.11 5.70
N PRO A 51 -21.07 16.63 6.92
CA PRO A 51 -19.81 16.41 7.62
C PRO A 51 -19.56 14.92 7.83
N GLN A 52 -18.51 14.40 7.20
CA GLN A 52 -18.15 12.99 7.32
C GLN A 52 -17.53 12.75 8.70
N LYS A 53 -18.02 11.72 9.39
CA LYS A 53 -17.43 11.24 10.64
C LYS A 53 -15.94 10.92 10.38
N PRO A 54 -15.01 11.40 11.22
CA PRO A 54 -13.61 11.06 11.07
C PRO A 54 -13.40 9.55 11.27
N LEU A 55 -12.53 8.97 10.45
CA LEU A 55 -12.13 7.57 10.56
C LEU A 55 -11.43 7.31 11.89
N LEU A 56 -11.64 6.13 12.48
CA LEU A 56 -10.97 5.76 13.74
C LEU A 56 -9.44 5.75 13.60
N THR A 57 -8.92 5.41 12.42
CA THR A 57 -7.48 5.41 12.13
C THR A 57 -6.90 6.82 11.91
N ALA A 58 -7.73 7.86 11.84
CA ALA A 58 -7.25 9.23 11.62
C ALA A 58 -6.31 9.69 12.74
N SER A 59 -6.40 9.13 13.95
CA SER A 59 -5.47 9.41 15.05
C SER A 59 -4.03 8.94 14.79
N TYR A 60 -3.85 7.99 13.87
CA TYR A 60 -2.56 7.46 13.45
C TYR A 60 -1.98 8.20 12.24
N ALA A 61 -2.78 9.04 11.58
CA ALA A 61 -2.34 9.77 10.40
C ALA A 61 -1.20 10.72 10.73
N GLY A 62 -0.31 10.91 9.76
CA GLY A 62 0.80 11.83 9.91
C GLY A 62 2.01 11.47 9.09
N GLU A 63 3.02 12.30 9.25
CA GLU A 63 4.38 12.05 8.82
C GLU A 63 5.22 11.72 10.06
N TYR A 64 6.08 10.73 9.90
CA TYR A 64 7.01 10.28 10.92
C TYR A 64 8.39 10.13 10.31
N SER A 65 9.43 10.40 11.08
CA SER A 65 10.80 10.20 10.63
C SER A 65 11.67 9.60 11.71
N TRP A 66 12.70 8.89 11.27
CA TRP A 66 13.82 8.52 12.10
C TRP A 66 15.11 8.94 11.39
N GLY A 67 16.18 9.08 12.17
CA GLY A 67 17.50 9.36 11.66
C GLY A 67 18.57 8.84 12.60
N ASP A 68 19.67 8.39 12.03
CA ASP A 68 20.83 7.94 12.77
C ASP A 68 21.68 9.15 13.20
N SER A 69 21.93 9.28 14.50
CA SER A 69 22.68 10.43 15.04
C SER A 69 24.18 10.39 14.66
N LYS A 70 24.70 9.22 14.30
CA LYS A 70 26.10 9.00 13.88
C LYS A 70 26.24 9.07 12.36
N ARG A 71 25.20 8.68 11.62
CA ARG A 71 25.14 8.71 10.15
C ARG A 71 24.06 9.69 9.70
N LYS A 72 24.44 10.96 9.53
CA LYS A 72 23.49 12.07 9.30
C LYS A 72 22.58 11.87 8.08
N GLU A 73 23.04 11.12 7.09
CA GLU A 73 22.33 10.82 5.85
C GLU A 73 21.59 9.46 5.89
N ALA A 74 21.68 8.73 7.01
CA ALA A 74 20.91 7.52 7.25
C ALA A 74 19.65 7.84 8.06
N GLY A 75 18.53 7.32 7.61
CA GLY A 75 17.23 7.60 8.20
C GLY A 75 16.09 7.12 7.33
N GLY A 76 14.89 7.59 7.64
CA GLY A 76 13.72 7.27 6.85
C GLY A 76 12.50 8.07 7.24
N THR A 77 11.56 8.14 6.30
CA THR A 77 10.29 8.85 6.42
C THR A 77 9.15 7.87 6.21
N LEU A 78 8.17 7.90 7.11
CA LEU A 78 6.96 7.10 7.06
C LEU A 78 5.75 8.04 7.00
N TYR A 79 4.97 7.92 5.95
CA TYR A 79 3.66 8.55 5.80
C TYR A 79 2.57 7.55 6.14
N VAL A 80 1.63 7.95 7.00
CA VAL A 80 0.47 7.15 7.39
C VAL A 80 -0.80 7.88 6.97
N TYR A 81 -1.57 7.25 6.08
CA TYR A 81 -2.84 7.75 5.57
C TYR A 81 -4.00 6.86 6.03
N PRO A 82 -5.08 7.40 6.60
CA PRO A 82 -6.23 6.60 7.01
C PRO A 82 -7.10 6.25 5.79
N GLU A 83 -7.22 4.96 5.48
CA GLU A 83 -8.07 4.46 4.38
C GLU A 83 -9.47 4.10 4.89
N SER A 84 -9.56 3.46 6.06
CA SER A 84 -10.81 3.05 6.69
C SER A 84 -10.69 3.07 8.22
N ASP A 85 -11.75 2.73 8.95
CA ASP A 85 -11.73 2.62 10.41
C ASP A 85 -10.74 1.57 10.98
N SER A 86 -10.20 0.68 10.13
CA SER A 86 -9.23 -0.33 10.57
C SER A 86 -8.04 -0.49 9.63
N THR A 87 -7.92 0.34 8.59
CA THR A 87 -6.86 0.24 7.60
C THR A 87 -6.17 1.57 7.41
N VAL A 88 -4.84 1.53 7.36
CA VAL A 88 -4.01 2.66 6.95
C VAL A 88 -3.19 2.28 5.72
N LEU A 89 -2.90 3.26 4.87
CA LEU A 89 -1.88 3.16 3.84
C LEU A 89 -0.56 3.69 4.41
N LEU A 90 0.51 2.97 4.14
CA LEU A 90 1.86 3.26 4.59
C LEU A 90 2.71 3.53 3.37
N ALA A 91 3.31 4.71 3.28
CA ALA A 91 4.40 4.97 2.33
C ALA A 91 5.68 5.20 3.13
N LEU A 92 6.68 4.37 2.93
CA LEU A 92 7.93 4.36 3.65
C LEU A 92 9.07 4.55 2.66
N ASP A 93 10.02 5.40 3.03
CA ASP A 93 11.26 5.65 2.31
C ASP A 93 12.42 5.64 3.31
N ILE A 94 13.49 4.90 3.00
CA ILE A 94 14.62 4.65 3.89
C ILE A 94 15.91 4.82 3.09
N SER A 95 16.90 5.45 3.72
CA SER A 95 18.28 5.54 3.26
C SER A 95 19.21 5.01 4.34
N TYR A 96 20.14 4.13 3.98
CA TYR A 96 21.20 3.68 4.89
C TYR A 96 22.43 4.62 4.93
N GLY A 97 22.40 5.68 4.11
CA GLY A 97 23.47 6.69 4.02
C GLY A 97 24.76 6.19 3.34
N PRO A 98 25.83 7.01 3.38
CA PRO A 98 27.14 6.68 2.82
C PRO A 98 27.74 5.38 3.39
N PRO A 99 28.64 4.71 2.65
CA PRO A 99 29.18 5.12 1.34
C PRO A 99 28.30 4.71 0.15
N ALA A 100 27.39 3.75 0.32
CA ALA A 100 26.69 3.12 -0.79
C ALA A 100 25.26 3.65 -1.02
N PHE A 101 24.69 4.40 -0.07
CA PHE A 101 23.34 4.98 -0.16
C PHE A 101 22.28 3.96 -0.58
N HIS A 102 22.29 2.78 0.04
CA HIS A 102 21.24 1.80 -0.20
C HIS A 102 19.88 2.36 0.26
N LEU A 103 18.91 2.30 -0.64
CA LEU A 103 17.56 2.84 -0.45
C LEU A 103 16.55 1.70 -0.34
N GLY A 104 15.45 1.97 0.36
CA GLY A 104 14.31 1.07 0.43
C GLY A 104 13.02 1.86 0.47
N ASN A 105 12.10 1.55 -0.44
CA ASN A 105 10.77 2.15 -0.46
C ASN A 105 9.67 1.08 -0.35
N LEU A 106 8.55 1.44 0.27
CA LEU A 106 7.38 0.58 0.43
C LEU A 106 6.11 1.42 0.32
N TYR A 107 5.14 0.96 -0.46
CA TYR A 107 3.77 1.50 -0.39
C TYR A 107 2.77 0.36 -0.23
N ARG A 108 2.18 0.20 0.97
CA ARG A 108 1.34 -0.97 1.35
C ARG A 108 0.21 -0.61 2.29
N ARG A 109 -0.72 -1.56 2.47
CA ARG A 109 -1.78 -1.49 3.49
C ARG A 109 -1.33 -2.13 4.80
N ALA A 110 -1.71 -1.53 5.92
CA ALA A 110 -1.67 -2.16 7.22
C ALA A 110 -3.05 -2.21 7.87
N VAL A 111 -3.41 -3.37 8.42
CA VAL A 111 -4.62 -3.53 9.22
C VAL A 111 -4.29 -3.22 10.68
N VAL A 112 -4.99 -2.24 11.25
CA VAL A 112 -4.77 -1.73 12.60
C VAL A 112 -5.84 -2.26 13.55
N ARG A 113 -5.40 -2.90 14.63
CA ARG A 113 -6.25 -3.32 15.75
C ARG A 113 -5.59 -2.96 17.06
N ARG A 114 -6.32 -2.21 17.91
CA ARG A 114 -5.85 -1.80 19.26
C ARG A 114 -4.46 -1.12 19.22
N GLY A 115 -4.25 -0.20 18.28
CA GLY A 115 -2.97 0.51 18.13
C GLY A 115 -1.82 -0.30 17.51
N VAL A 116 -2.08 -1.53 17.06
CA VAL A 116 -1.08 -2.36 16.37
C VAL A 116 -1.51 -2.59 14.92
N GLY A 117 -0.70 -2.09 13.99
CA GLY A 117 -0.80 -2.35 12.56
C GLY A 117 -0.01 -3.57 12.14
N ARG A 118 -0.53 -4.34 11.18
CA ARG A 118 0.21 -5.42 10.51
C ARG A 118 0.14 -5.26 9.01
N CYS A 119 1.30 -5.30 8.36
CA CYS A 119 1.49 -5.20 6.92
C CYS A 119 2.21 -6.47 6.45
N ALA A 120 1.49 -7.33 5.73
CA ALA A 120 2.10 -8.50 5.10
C ALA A 120 2.76 -8.09 3.79
N ILE A 121 4.01 -8.51 3.59
CA ILE A 121 4.76 -8.34 2.35
C ILE A 121 4.97 -9.74 1.79
N ARG A 122 4.31 -10.01 0.67
CA ARG A 122 4.41 -11.29 -0.03
C ARG A 122 5.10 -11.04 -1.35
N SER A 123 6.18 -11.78 -1.58
CA SER A 123 6.77 -11.99 -2.89
C SER A 123 6.30 -13.36 -3.37
N GLU A 124 5.97 -13.49 -4.66
CA GLU A 124 5.64 -14.80 -5.24
C GLU A 124 6.89 -15.71 -5.30
N GLU A 125 8.08 -15.12 -5.24
CA GLU A 125 9.37 -15.80 -5.38
C GLU A 125 9.96 -16.21 -4.02
N ASP A 126 9.66 -15.46 -2.95
CA ASP A 126 10.20 -15.74 -1.62
C ASP A 126 9.28 -16.65 -0.83
N MET A 127 9.78 -17.84 -0.46
CA MET A 127 9.09 -18.77 0.44
C MET A 127 8.97 -18.25 1.88
N LEU A 128 9.58 -17.10 2.20
CA LEU A 128 9.53 -16.49 3.52
C LEU A 128 8.49 -15.38 3.53
N ASP A 129 7.48 -15.55 4.36
CA ASP A 129 6.47 -14.52 4.60
C ASP A 129 7.08 -13.41 5.47
N CYS A 130 7.37 -12.26 4.88
CA CYS A 130 7.73 -11.07 5.66
C CYS A 130 6.47 -10.37 6.16
N GLN A 131 6.45 -9.99 7.43
CA GLN A 131 5.39 -9.18 8.01
C GLN A 131 5.96 -8.07 8.87
N LEU A 132 5.59 -6.83 8.56
CA LEU A 132 5.90 -5.68 9.39
C LEU A 132 4.80 -5.48 10.44
N ARG A 133 5.23 -5.25 11.68
CA ARG A 133 4.42 -4.82 12.81
C ARG A 133 4.65 -3.34 13.08
N LEU A 134 3.57 -2.58 13.16
CA LEU A 134 3.58 -1.16 13.49
C LEU A 134 2.92 -0.95 14.85
N THR A 135 3.66 -0.49 15.85
CA THR A 135 3.11 -0.16 17.16
C THR A 135 2.95 1.35 17.28
N PHE A 136 1.70 1.82 17.21
CA PHE A 136 1.38 3.23 17.24
C PHE A 136 1.34 3.78 18.67
N ALA A 137 2.04 4.88 18.89
CA ALA A 137 1.96 5.72 20.07
C ALA A 137 1.54 7.15 19.67
N ALA A 138 1.28 8.02 20.65
CA ALA A 138 0.80 9.37 20.38
C ALA A 138 1.79 10.21 19.54
N GLN A 139 3.09 9.98 19.69
CA GLN A 139 4.16 10.78 19.06
C GLN A 139 5.17 9.94 18.28
N ALA A 140 4.93 8.65 18.12
CA ALA A 140 5.85 7.76 17.42
C ALA A 140 5.15 6.52 16.88
N VAL A 141 5.80 5.86 15.92
CA VAL A 141 5.48 4.51 15.46
C VAL A 141 6.76 3.69 15.55
N VAL A 142 6.69 2.56 16.25
CA VAL A 142 7.76 1.56 16.20
C VAL A 142 7.42 0.60 15.07
N VAL A 143 8.29 0.54 14.07
CA VAL A 143 8.21 -0.42 12.98
C VAL A 143 9.19 -1.54 13.30
N ALA A 144 8.75 -2.78 13.18
CA ALA A 144 9.61 -3.95 13.40
C ALA A 144 9.12 -5.12 12.53
N THR A 145 10.03 -6.02 12.18
CA THR A 145 9.67 -7.34 11.66
C THR A 145 8.93 -8.13 12.74
N GLU A 146 7.76 -8.70 12.42
CA GLU A 146 6.98 -9.49 13.36
C GLU A 146 7.72 -10.81 13.68
N GLN A 147 7.73 -11.19 14.96
CA GLN A 147 8.36 -12.43 15.39
C GLN A 147 7.72 -13.65 14.72
N GLY A 148 8.55 -14.59 14.26
CA GLY A 148 8.10 -15.82 13.60
C GLY A 148 7.90 -15.69 12.09
N HIS A 149 8.15 -14.51 11.53
CA HIS A 149 8.13 -14.22 10.10
C HIS A 149 9.55 -14.04 9.55
N GLY A 150 9.68 -14.08 8.21
CA GLY A 150 10.91 -13.77 7.52
C GLY A 150 11.34 -12.31 7.71
N GLU A 151 12.63 -12.06 7.52
CA GLU A 151 13.22 -10.72 7.64
C GLU A 151 12.66 -9.77 6.58
N CYS A 152 12.18 -8.60 7.01
CA CYS A 152 11.63 -7.58 6.13
C CYS A 152 12.70 -6.59 5.67
N GLY A 153 13.62 -7.07 4.84
CA GLY A 153 14.70 -6.27 4.25
C GLY A 153 14.36 -5.72 2.87
N PHE A 154 15.00 -4.61 2.50
CA PHE A 154 15.00 -4.04 1.14
C PHE A 154 16.26 -4.45 0.35
N GLY A 155 16.99 -5.46 0.84
CA GLY A 155 18.30 -5.85 0.35
C GLY A 155 19.45 -5.02 0.93
N GLN A 156 20.68 -5.51 0.76
CA GLN A 156 21.92 -4.80 1.13
C GLN A 156 21.96 -4.24 2.57
N GLY A 157 21.32 -4.93 3.52
CA GLY A 157 21.28 -4.53 4.93
C GLY A 157 20.36 -3.34 5.24
N VAL A 158 19.43 -3.01 4.34
CA VAL A 158 18.41 -1.97 4.56
C VAL A 158 17.17 -2.58 5.22
N TYR A 159 16.78 -2.04 6.37
CA TYR A 159 15.65 -2.51 7.18
C TYR A 159 14.75 -1.36 7.60
N ALA A 160 13.47 -1.67 7.81
CA ALA A 160 12.49 -0.72 8.35
C ALA A 160 12.43 -0.69 9.88
N ASP A 161 13.18 -1.57 10.55
CA ASP A 161 13.12 -1.79 12.00
C ASP A 161 13.67 -0.60 12.79
N GLU A 162 12.83 0.39 13.06
CA GLU A 162 13.20 1.61 13.76
C GLU A 162 12.04 2.28 14.52
N THR A 163 12.37 3.28 15.34
CA THR A 163 11.38 4.16 15.97
C THR A 163 11.23 5.48 15.22
N TYR A 164 10.12 5.63 14.52
CA TYR A 164 9.79 6.82 13.74
C TYR A 164 9.03 7.82 14.61
N ARG A 165 9.61 9.00 14.86
CA ARG A 165 8.98 10.09 15.61
C ARG A 165 8.05 10.88 14.72
N ARG A 166 6.88 11.26 15.22
CA ARG A 166 5.91 12.06 14.47
C ARG A 166 6.46 13.46 14.25
N THR A 167 6.56 13.87 12.98
CA THR A 167 6.96 15.22 12.57
C THR A 167 5.75 16.08 12.22
N SER A 168 4.64 15.45 11.81
CA SER A 168 3.37 16.10 11.52
C SER A 168 2.19 15.19 11.84
N ALA A 169 1.14 15.75 12.43
CA ALA A 169 -0.14 15.05 12.65
C ALA A 169 -1.16 15.30 11.52
N ALA A 170 -0.80 16.09 10.50
CA ALA A 170 -1.67 16.35 9.37
C ALA A 170 -1.82 15.09 8.51
N VAL A 171 -3.03 14.83 8.00
CA VAL A 171 -3.27 13.70 7.10
C VAL A 171 -2.52 13.96 5.77
N PRO A 172 -1.49 13.16 5.43
CA PRO A 172 -0.72 13.38 4.21
C PRO A 172 -1.62 13.15 2.98
N GLN A 173 -1.54 14.03 1.99
CA GLN A 173 -2.33 13.86 0.75
C GLN A 173 -1.57 13.07 -0.32
N TYR A 174 -0.24 13.08 -0.25
CA TYR A 174 0.68 12.43 -1.17
C TYR A 174 2.00 12.12 -0.47
N PHE A 175 2.83 11.30 -1.11
CA PHE A 175 4.25 11.14 -0.83
C PHE A 175 5.04 11.35 -2.12
N THR A 176 6.36 11.51 -2.01
CA THR A 176 7.26 11.68 -3.17
C THR A 176 8.24 10.51 -3.20
N ASP A 177 8.47 9.96 -4.38
CA ASP A 177 9.51 8.96 -4.65
C ASP A 177 10.28 9.33 -5.95
N SER A 178 11.07 8.40 -6.49
CA SER A 178 11.82 8.59 -7.73
C SER A 178 10.95 8.83 -8.96
N SER A 179 9.68 8.40 -8.93
CA SER A 179 8.70 8.59 -10.02
C SER A 179 7.90 9.88 -9.87
N GLY A 180 8.06 10.60 -8.75
CA GLY A 180 7.41 11.88 -8.48
C GLY A 180 6.39 11.79 -7.36
N LYS A 181 5.29 12.55 -7.48
CA LYS A 181 4.24 12.62 -6.45
C LYS A 181 3.20 11.52 -6.63
N THR A 182 3.00 10.70 -5.60
CA THR A 182 1.95 9.68 -5.55
C THR A 182 0.88 10.08 -4.54
N PHE A 183 -0.39 10.16 -4.98
CA PHE A 183 -1.51 10.61 -4.14
C PHE A 183 -2.28 9.43 -3.54
N PHE A 184 -2.40 9.39 -2.21
CA PHE A 184 -3.07 8.31 -1.49
C PHE A 184 -4.52 8.07 -1.94
N LYS A 185 -5.26 9.14 -2.25
CA LYS A 185 -6.66 9.04 -2.71
C LYS A 185 -6.83 8.53 -4.13
N LYS A 186 -5.76 8.52 -4.93
CA LYS A 186 -5.82 8.22 -6.37
C LYS A 186 -5.10 6.94 -6.75
N THR A 187 -4.10 6.54 -5.97
CA THR A 187 -3.23 5.42 -6.28
C THR A 187 -3.31 4.41 -5.15
N THR A 188 -3.85 3.22 -5.42
CA THR A 188 -3.81 2.13 -4.46
C THR A 188 -2.40 1.51 -4.39
N PRO A 189 -2.05 0.83 -3.28
CA PRO A 189 -0.84 0.03 -3.24
C PRO A 189 -0.71 -0.95 -4.42
N GLU A 190 -1.77 -1.63 -4.84
CA GLU A 190 -1.71 -2.58 -5.96
C GLU A 190 -1.34 -1.89 -7.26
N GLN A 191 -1.94 -0.73 -7.55
CA GLN A 191 -1.63 0.05 -8.74
C GLN A 191 -0.18 0.53 -8.75
N TYR A 192 0.32 0.98 -7.60
CA TYR A 192 1.70 1.44 -7.46
C TYR A 192 2.71 0.31 -7.67
N ASN A 193 2.46 -0.85 -7.05
CA ASN A 193 3.40 -1.98 -7.06
C ASN A 193 3.29 -2.86 -8.32
N ALA A 194 2.33 -2.62 -9.21
CA ALA A 194 2.17 -3.37 -10.46
C ALA A 194 3.13 -2.93 -11.58
N GLY A 195 3.76 -1.76 -11.44
CA GLY A 195 4.70 -1.21 -12.44
C GLY A 195 6.17 -1.29 -12.04
N GLY A 196 6.48 -1.96 -10.92
CA GLY A 196 7.84 -2.17 -10.41
C GLY A 196 8.45 -3.48 -10.88
#